data_AF-A0A849ZIS9-F1
#
_entry.id   AF-A0A849ZIS9-F1
#
_cell.length_a   1.000
_cell.length_b   1.000
_cell.length_c   1.000
_cell.angle_alpha   90.00
_cell.angle_beta   90.00
_cell.angle_gamma   90.00
#
_symmetry.space_group_name_H-M   'P 1'
#
loop_
_entity.id
_entity.type
_entity.pdbx_description
1 polymer ?
#
loop_
_entity_poly.entity_id
_entity_poly.type
_entity_poly.pdbx_seq_one_letter_code
_entity_poly.pdbx_strand_id
1 'polypeptide(L)'
;MRVRTSGHWGVACLLIACSSACAEPGQGTTGSATAAASGAKPAGGASGAAAASSSAGGPAAPAGKFALVAESARMLIHPLGTAAILDADAFYALLGPGPLEQDPLLVKTSVTSDGGGVTVTPAVRFSEFHGAWPSQLAAIGSSHPGLYARVNDTWTDQSPLRDGEAILDLTPWGDGRMIAAIRMAEPDVRFVLFSSKPGGVVPGPGKPTPEQDGCTVRMESGRSIRLAGTPSEHLFAIGTECKTKKPITERWEPKSVRGTAEVLAGVPDGADPVDTIALAADEAYGAFNAKDDGFLATWDGKAWKAEAAPCGKVASIFASPDGASWCVGDKGLFSHKKGGAWTKVDVPAGKPTSAWAKDADNVWVVLDGTKLYRSGEKVAAPLELPKRTDVESALQKDRRWLATAACKRIFVHLAAIGPSGGQAPKSFAGVDDVIAGNAKLHDNVEYVVEEIGPTQTVGAKVPSMEVAKEMAAAFKAKNATAPVAIYCHEPIAKGKLLVK
;
A
#
# COMPACT_ATOMS: atom_id res chain seq x y z
N MET A 1 -30.46 -48.43 31.44
CA MET A 1 -29.13 -49.03 31.71
C MET A 1 -28.24 -47.94 32.29
N ARG A 2 -27.53 -48.26 33.38
CA ARG A 2 -26.72 -47.48 34.36
C ARG A 2 -26.07 -46.15 33.85
N VAL A 3 -26.19 -44.98 34.52
CA VAL A 3 -25.57 -44.50 35.80
C VAL A 3 -24.03 -44.34 35.63
N ARG A 4 -23.33 -43.19 35.80
CA ARG A 4 -23.19 -42.28 36.98
C ARG A 4 -22.23 -41.07 36.69
N THR A 5 -22.52 -39.90 37.31
CA THR A 5 -21.65 -38.88 38.02
C THR A 5 -20.38 -38.30 37.36
N SER A 6 -19.88 -37.07 37.61
CA SER A 6 -20.07 -35.94 38.56
C SER A 6 -19.22 -34.78 38.00
N GLY A 7 -19.61 -33.50 37.97
CA GLY A 7 -19.64 -32.57 39.11
C GLY A 7 -18.26 -31.92 39.34
N HIS A 8 -18.15 -30.57 39.26
CA HIS A 8 -17.43 -29.70 40.21
C HIS A 8 -17.75 -28.21 39.92
N TRP A 9 -18.03 -27.48 40.99
CA TRP A 9 -18.32 -26.05 41.10
C TRP A 9 -17.03 -25.23 41.17
N GLY A 10 -17.09 -23.98 40.69
CA GLY A 10 -16.06 -22.96 40.91
C GLY A 10 -16.70 -21.57 40.99
N VAL A 11 -16.95 -21.12 42.22
CA VAL A 11 -17.44 -19.80 42.60
C VAL A 11 -16.29 -18.79 42.52
N ALA A 12 -16.47 -17.68 41.80
CA ALA A 12 -15.52 -16.56 41.80
C ALA A 12 -16.03 -15.47 42.77
N CYS A 13 -15.29 -15.28 43.86
CA CYS A 13 -15.47 -14.19 44.82
C CYS A 13 -15.13 -12.84 44.20
N LEU A 14 -16.06 -11.90 44.35
CA LEU A 14 -15.90 -10.48 44.10
C LEU A 14 -15.38 -9.84 45.40
N LEU A 15 -14.14 -9.32 45.40
CA LEU A 15 -13.65 -8.47 46.50
C LEU A 15 -13.46 -7.04 45.98
N ILE A 16 -14.42 -6.20 46.36
CA ILE A 16 -14.35 -4.75 46.32
C ILE A 16 -13.72 -4.29 47.63
N ALA A 17 -12.59 -3.58 47.56
CA ALA A 17 -12.09 -2.76 48.65
C ALA A 17 -11.44 -1.50 48.06
N CYS A 18 -12.14 -0.39 48.20
CA CYS A 18 -11.62 0.97 48.03
C CYS A 18 -11.85 1.68 49.37
N SER A 19 -10.79 2.14 50.02
CA SER A 19 -10.88 3.00 51.20
C SER A 19 -9.79 4.08 51.15
N SER A 20 -10.23 5.29 50.82
CA SER A 20 -9.96 6.59 51.48
C SER A 20 -8.56 6.97 52.00
N ALA A 21 -8.03 8.05 51.39
CA ALA A 21 -7.53 9.31 51.98
C ALA A 21 -6.24 9.34 52.83
N CYS A 22 -5.26 10.16 52.43
CA CYS A 22 -4.86 11.44 53.08
C CYS A 22 -3.47 11.97 52.65
N ALA A 23 -3.38 13.30 52.58
CA ALA A 23 -2.22 14.19 52.81
C ALA A 23 -1.16 14.47 51.69
N GLU A 24 -1.34 15.64 51.05
CA GLU A 24 -0.28 16.66 50.84
C GLU A 24 0.11 17.32 52.20
N PRO A 25 1.19 18.14 52.38
CA PRO A 25 1.92 18.93 51.36
C PRO A 25 3.46 18.97 51.50
N GLY A 26 4.12 19.48 50.46
CA GLY A 26 5.55 19.80 50.48
C GLY A 26 5.91 20.92 49.53
N GLN A 27 5.74 22.16 49.99
CA GLN A 27 6.25 23.38 49.36
C GLN A 27 7.79 23.34 49.27
N GLY A 28 8.34 23.58 48.08
CA GLY A 28 9.77 23.73 47.83
C GLY A 28 10.03 25.01 47.03
N THR A 29 10.64 25.96 47.70
CA THR A 29 10.86 27.37 47.37
C THR A 29 11.68 27.63 46.10
N THR A 30 11.28 28.72 45.43
CA THR A 30 12.04 29.48 44.44
C THR A 30 13.34 30.05 45.05
N GLY A 31 14.46 29.88 44.35
CA GLY A 31 15.73 30.51 44.66
C GLY A 31 16.36 31.08 43.40
N SER A 32 16.09 32.36 43.13
CA SER A 32 16.89 33.20 42.23
C SER A 32 18.17 33.64 42.94
N ALA A 33 19.31 33.53 42.27
CA ALA A 33 20.51 34.26 42.64
C ALA A 33 21.19 34.79 41.36
N THR A 34 21.23 36.11 41.26
CA THR A 34 21.97 36.93 40.30
C THR A 34 23.31 37.37 40.92
N ALA A 35 24.25 37.75 40.03
CA ALA A 35 25.56 38.39 40.25
C ALA A 35 26.69 37.46 40.79
N ALA A 36 27.97 37.65 40.48
CA ALA A 36 28.69 38.80 39.94
C ALA A 36 29.92 38.36 39.14
N ALA A 37 30.45 39.32 38.37
CA ALA A 37 31.60 39.24 37.50
C ALA A 37 32.96 39.27 38.23
N SER A 38 33.94 38.57 37.65
CA SER A 38 35.39 38.88 37.60
C SER A 38 36.04 37.74 36.80
N GLY A 39 36.75 37.91 35.68
CA GLY A 39 37.83 38.85 35.43
C GLY A 39 39.18 38.17 35.60
N ALA A 40 39.63 37.36 34.62
CA ALA A 40 41.05 37.02 34.42
C ALA A 40 41.28 36.31 33.07
N LYS A 41 42.18 36.87 32.27
CA LYS A 41 42.87 36.26 31.11
C LYS A 41 44.17 35.64 31.65
N PRO A 42 44.66 34.47 31.19
CA PRO A 42 45.70 34.52 30.16
C PRO A 42 45.75 33.34 29.16
N ALA A 43 46.38 33.65 28.03
CA ALA A 43 47.27 32.82 27.20
C ALA A 43 46.83 31.42 26.70
N GLY A 44 46.61 31.35 25.38
CA GLY A 44 47.49 30.58 24.49
C GLY A 44 47.39 29.06 24.55
N GLY A 45 46.52 28.50 23.72
CA GLY A 45 46.54 27.08 23.36
C GLY A 45 45.85 26.88 22.02
N ALA A 46 46.63 26.59 20.98
CA ALA A 46 46.15 26.29 19.66
C ALA A 46 45.34 24.99 19.67
N SER A 47 44.07 25.05 19.27
CA SER A 47 43.31 23.88 18.83
C SER A 47 42.59 24.25 17.53
N GLY A 48 42.89 23.49 16.48
CA GLY A 48 42.28 23.64 15.17
C GLY A 48 40.80 23.33 15.25
N ALA A 49 39.97 24.36 15.20
CA ALA A 49 38.54 24.21 14.94
C ALA A 49 38.37 23.90 13.45
N ALA A 50 38.11 22.64 13.13
CA ALA A 50 37.52 22.26 11.86
C ALA A 50 36.17 22.97 11.76
N ALA A 51 36.09 23.99 10.91
CA ALA A 51 34.84 24.62 10.54
C ALA A 51 34.00 23.58 9.79
N ALA A 52 33.06 22.95 10.50
CA ALA A 52 31.97 22.23 9.89
C ALA A 52 31.12 23.26 9.12
N SER A 53 31.39 23.37 7.82
CA SER A 53 30.54 24.03 6.86
C SER A 53 29.20 23.29 6.83
N SER A 54 28.23 23.73 7.63
CA SER A 54 26.83 23.43 7.41
C SER A 54 26.37 24.18 6.15
N SER A 55 26.65 23.60 4.98
CA SER A 55 25.96 24.00 3.77
C SER A 55 24.48 23.71 4.00
N ALA A 56 23.67 24.75 4.17
CA ALA A 56 22.24 24.64 4.09
C ALA A 56 21.93 24.03 2.72
N GLY A 57 21.64 22.73 2.70
CA GLY A 57 21.25 22.03 1.50
C GLY A 57 20.06 22.77 0.91
N GLY A 58 20.18 23.19 -0.35
CA GLY A 58 19.03 23.66 -1.11
C GLY A 58 17.88 22.65 -1.02
N PRO A 59 16.62 23.06 -1.25
CA PRO A 59 15.48 22.17 -1.15
C PRO A 59 15.78 20.90 -1.93
N ALA A 60 15.78 19.77 -1.22
CA ALA A 60 16.03 18.46 -1.79
C ALA A 60 15.14 18.32 -3.04
N ALA A 61 15.74 17.84 -4.14
CA ALA A 61 14.95 17.40 -5.29
C ALA A 61 13.84 16.48 -4.74
N PRO A 62 12.57 16.63 -5.18
CA PRO A 62 11.46 15.87 -4.64
C PRO A 62 11.86 14.39 -4.62
N ALA A 63 11.81 13.78 -3.43
CA ALA A 63 12.18 12.39 -3.20
C ALA A 63 11.61 11.53 -4.34
N GLY A 64 12.41 10.61 -4.88
CA GLY A 64 12.06 9.77 -6.01
C GLY A 64 10.80 9.01 -5.65
N LYS A 65 9.67 9.44 -6.21
CA LYS A 65 8.35 8.97 -5.82
C LYS A 65 8.12 7.63 -6.52
N PHE A 66 7.45 6.72 -5.83
CA PHE A 66 6.87 5.45 -6.30
C PHE A 66 7.64 4.17 -5.92
N ALA A 67 7.42 3.74 -4.68
CA ALA A 67 7.36 2.34 -4.28
C ALA A 67 5.87 1.92 -4.15
N LEU A 68 5.58 0.64 -3.95
CA LEU A 68 4.30 0.22 -3.37
C LEU A 68 4.14 0.92 -2.02
N VAL A 69 3.20 1.86 -1.92
CA VAL A 69 3.13 2.73 -0.74
C VAL A 69 2.41 2.06 0.42
N ALA A 70 1.47 1.17 0.13
CA ALA A 70 0.90 0.31 1.15
C ALA A 70 0.29 -0.94 0.55
N GLU A 71 0.52 -2.03 1.27
CA GLU A 71 -0.11 -3.33 1.06
C GLU A 71 -0.97 -3.67 2.27
N SER A 72 -2.16 -4.17 1.99
CA SER A 72 -2.94 -4.95 2.93
C SER A 72 -3.36 -6.23 2.22
N ALA A 73 -3.82 -7.23 2.98
CA ALA A 73 -4.34 -8.49 2.41
C ALA A 73 -5.44 -8.32 1.34
N ARG A 74 -5.98 -7.10 1.15
CA ARG A 74 -7.11 -6.80 0.28
C ARG A 74 -6.91 -5.61 -0.66
N MET A 75 -5.85 -4.81 -0.45
CA MET A 75 -5.67 -3.56 -1.19
C MET A 75 -4.20 -3.16 -1.27
N LEU A 76 -3.79 -2.77 -2.47
CA LEU A 76 -2.52 -2.18 -2.82
C LEU A 76 -2.75 -0.74 -3.27
N ILE A 77 -1.85 0.18 -2.93
CA ILE A 77 -1.91 1.55 -3.46
C ILE A 77 -0.63 1.86 -4.21
N HIS A 78 -0.76 2.11 -5.51
CA HIS A 78 0.31 2.36 -6.45
C HIS A 78 0.36 3.84 -6.78
N PRO A 79 1.32 4.60 -6.26
CA PRO A 79 1.41 6.01 -6.59
C PRO A 79 1.77 6.25 -8.07
N LEU A 80 1.19 7.30 -8.66
CA LEU A 80 1.35 7.75 -10.04
C LEU A 80 1.48 9.27 -10.08
N GLY A 81 2.69 9.81 -9.95
CA GLY A 81 2.89 11.25 -9.93
C GLY A 81 2.24 11.90 -8.70
N THR A 82 1.29 12.78 -9.00
CA THR A 82 0.42 13.47 -8.04
C THR A 82 -0.88 12.72 -7.75
N ALA A 83 -1.00 11.50 -8.26
CA ALA A 83 -2.14 10.61 -8.08
C ALA A 83 -1.66 9.25 -7.55
N ALA A 84 -2.59 8.32 -7.33
CA ALA A 84 -2.28 6.91 -7.13
C ALA A 84 -3.38 6.05 -7.75
N ILE A 85 -3.04 4.84 -8.18
CA ILE A 85 -3.99 3.78 -8.44
C ILE A 85 -4.21 3.05 -7.12
N LEU A 86 -5.43 3.07 -6.63
CA LEU A 86 -5.87 2.10 -5.65
C LEU A 86 -6.18 0.80 -6.37
N ASP A 87 -5.54 -0.30 -6.01
CA ASP A 87 -5.89 -1.65 -6.42
C ASP A 87 -6.49 -2.39 -5.22
N ALA A 88 -7.81 -2.43 -5.11
CA ALA A 88 -8.50 -3.25 -4.10
C ALA A 88 -8.83 -4.63 -4.66
N ASP A 89 -7.82 -5.37 -5.12
CA ASP A 89 -7.88 -6.58 -5.96
C ASP A 89 -8.47 -6.33 -7.35
N ALA A 90 -9.70 -5.83 -7.37
CA ALA A 90 -10.30 -5.31 -8.57
C ALA A 90 -11.34 -4.22 -8.30
N PHE A 91 -10.89 -3.22 -7.55
CA PHE A 91 -11.37 -1.86 -7.65
C PHE A 91 -10.16 -1.01 -8.03
N TYR A 92 -10.19 -0.44 -9.24
CA TYR A 92 -9.23 0.56 -9.66
C TYR A 92 -9.86 1.95 -9.58
N ALA A 93 -9.24 2.82 -8.78
CA ALA A 93 -9.59 4.23 -8.74
C ALA A 93 -8.32 5.07 -8.81
N LEU A 94 -8.39 6.17 -9.54
CA LEU A 94 -7.37 7.19 -9.48
C LEU A 94 -7.61 8.04 -8.23
N LEU A 95 -6.75 7.89 -7.23
CA LEU A 95 -6.68 8.75 -6.07
C LEU A 95 -6.00 10.05 -6.49
N GLY A 96 -6.67 11.19 -6.32
CA GLY A 96 -6.14 12.48 -6.74
C GLY A 96 -6.89 13.64 -6.07
N PRO A 97 -6.57 14.90 -6.42
CA PRO A 97 -7.23 16.06 -5.83
C PRO A 97 -8.74 16.10 -6.12
N GLY A 98 -9.17 15.58 -7.27
CA GLY A 98 -10.58 15.51 -7.69
C GLY A 98 -11.42 14.53 -6.86
N PRO A 99 -12.73 14.44 -7.12
CA PRO A 99 -13.56 13.41 -6.48
C PRO A 99 -12.96 12.02 -6.71
N LEU A 100 -13.19 11.12 -5.77
CA LEU A 100 -12.83 9.72 -5.97
C LEU A 100 -13.68 9.19 -7.13
N GLU A 101 -13.03 8.89 -8.25
CA GLU A 101 -13.69 8.38 -9.45
C GLU A 101 -13.17 6.97 -9.77
N GLN A 102 -14.09 6.02 -9.84
CA GLN A 102 -13.88 4.72 -10.46
C GLN A 102 -14.25 4.88 -11.94
N ASP A 103 -13.24 4.95 -12.81
CA ASP A 103 -13.41 5.05 -14.26
C ASP A 103 -12.98 3.74 -14.93
N PRO A 104 -13.89 3.00 -15.58
CA PRO A 104 -13.55 1.75 -16.26
C PRO A 104 -12.57 1.92 -17.43
N LEU A 105 -12.31 3.15 -17.89
CA LEU A 105 -11.33 3.42 -18.94
C LEU A 105 -9.88 3.41 -18.44
N LEU A 106 -9.63 3.57 -17.13
CA LEU A 106 -8.27 3.55 -16.56
C LEU A 106 -7.55 2.20 -16.80
N VAL A 107 -8.30 1.15 -17.13
CA VAL A 107 -7.80 -0.20 -17.39
C VAL A 107 -7.91 -0.58 -18.88
N LYS A 108 -8.51 0.26 -19.74
CA LYS A 108 -8.62 -0.04 -21.18
C LYS A 108 -7.29 0.07 -21.93
N THR A 109 -6.20 0.50 -21.30
CA THR A 109 -4.88 0.63 -21.94
C THR A 109 -4.10 -0.68 -21.93
N SER A 110 -4.49 -1.63 -22.78
CA SER A 110 -3.56 -2.40 -23.64
C SER A 110 -4.31 -3.43 -24.49
N VAL A 111 -4.85 -2.96 -25.60
CA VAL A 111 -5.06 -3.76 -26.81
C VAL A 111 -4.52 -2.92 -27.96
N THR A 112 -3.42 -3.35 -28.57
CA THR A 112 -3.01 -2.83 -29.86
C THR A 112 -3.84 -3.51 -30.95
N SER A 113 -4.12 -2.81 -32.05
CA SER A 113 -4.91 -3.29 -33.19
C SER A 113 -4.26 -4.44 -33.98
N ASP A 114 -3.05 -4.83 -33.61
CA ASP A 114 -2.21 -5.94 -34.11
C ASP A 114 -2.01 -7.08 -33.08
N GLY A 115 -2.61 -6.98 -31.89
CA GLY A 115 -3.06 -8.10 -31.04
C GLY A 115 -2.04 -8.89 -30.20
N GLY A 116 -0.74 -8.63 -30.31
CA GLY A 116 0.32 -9.40 -29.61
C GLY A 116 0.80 -8.88 -28.25
N GLY A 117 0.20 -7.80 -27.73
CA GLY A 117 0.55 -7.24 -26.42
C GLY A 117 -0.09 -8.02 -25.26
N VAL A 118 0.64 -8.20 -24.16
CA VAL A 118 0.05 -8.69 -22.91
C VAL A 118 -0.91 -7.62 -22.40
N THR A 119 -2.22 -7.85 -22.59
CA THR A 119 -3.23 -7.16 -21.81
C THR A 119 -2.89 -7.38 -20.33
N VAL A 120 -2.95 -6.34 -19.49
CA VAL A 120 -3.09 -6.55 -18.04
C VAL A 120 -4.48 -7.18 -17.87
N THR A 121 -4.56 -8.47 -18.16
CA THR A 121 -5.78 -9.24 -17.99
C THR A 121 -6.00 -9.36 -16.49
N PRO A 122 -7.23 -9.61 -16.04
CA PRO A 122 -7.48 -9.97 -14.65
C PRO A 122 -6.64 -11.17 -14.13
N ALA A 123 -5.98 -11.93 -15.02
CA ALA A 123 -5.07 -13.02 -14.68
C ALA A 123 -3.64 -12.56 -14.34
N VAL A 124 -3.19 -11.39 -14.83
CA VAL A 124 -1.89 -10.81 -14.47
C VAL A 124 -2.11 -9.93 -13.25
N ARG A 125 -1.89 -10.52 -12.08
CA ARG A 125 -1.91 -9.79 -10.80
C ARG A 125 -0.50 -9.49 -10.37
N PHE A 126 -0.24 -8.24 -10.07
CA PHE A 126 1.01 -7.83 -9.46
C PHE A 126 0.82 -7.82 -7.94
N SER A 127 1.79 -8.37 -7.20
CA SER A 127 1.85 -8.20 -5.75
C SER A 127 2.35 -6.80 -5.41
N GLU A 128 3.26 -6.27 -6.22
CA GLU A 128 3.88 -4.97 -5.96
C GLU A 128 4.13 -4.22 -7.27
N PHE A 129 3.99 -2.90 -7.23
CA PHE A 129 4.43 -2.02 -8.31
C PHE A 129 5.49 -1.06 -7.78
N HIS A 130 6.43 -0.76 -8.65
CA HIS A 130 7.63 -0.01 -8.35
C HIS A 130 8.00 0.89 -9.53
N GLY A 131 8.62 2.04 -9.29
CA GLY A 131 9.27 2.81 -10.37
C GLY A 131 8.84 4.26 -10.50
N ALA A 132 9.82 5.13 -10.73
CA ALA A 132 9.69 6.58 -10.59
C ALA A 132 9.11 7.33 -11.81
N TRP A 133 8.86 6.64 -12.94
CA TRP A 133 8.56 7.31 -14.22
C TRP A 133 7.51 6.58 -15.05
N PRO A 134 6.65 7.30 -15.82
CA PRO A 134 5.65 6.69 -16.72
C PRO A 134 6.22 5.66 -17.70
N SER A 135 7.48 5.79 -18.10
CA SER A 135 8.18 4.90 -19.04
C SER A 135 9.02 3.80 -18.37
N GLN A 136 9.05 3.73 -17.03
CA GLN A 136 9.86 2.78 -16.26
C GLN A 136 9.09 2.28 -15.04
N LEU A 137 7.87 1.81 -15.26
CA LEU A 137 7.12 1.07 -14.25
C LEU A 137 7.63 -0.37 -14.24
N ALA A 138 7.97 -0.87 -13.06
CA ALA A 138 8.29 -2.25 -12.80
C ALA A 138 7.25 -2.85 -11.85
N ALA A 139 6.99 -4.15 -11.95
CA ALA A 139 6.02 -4.81 -11.08
C ALA A 139 6.43 -6.25 -10.81
N ILE A 140 6.14 -6.74 -9.61
CA ILE A 140 6.40 -8.13 -9.21
C ILE A 140 5.08 -8.87 -9.34
N GLY A 141 5.05 -9.98 -10.09
CA GLY A 141 3.85 -10.79 -10.23
C GLY A 141 3.57 -11.62 -8.98
N SER A 142 2.30 -11.68 -8.54
CA SER A 142 1.88 -12.54 -7.43
C SER A 142 1.66 -14.00 -7.87
N SER A 143 1.20 -14.21 -9.11
CA SER A 143 0.95 -15.54 -9.67
C SER A 143 2.16 -16.11 -10.44
N HIS A 144 3.07 -15.24 -10.87
CA HIS A 144 4.32 -15.57 -11.55
C HIS A 144 5.40 -14.69 -10.92
N PRO A 145 6.45 -15.25 -10.29
CA PRO A 145 7.44 -14.48 -9.54
C PRO A 145 8.33 -13.57 -10.41
N GLY A 146 7.94 -13.32 -11.66
CA GLY A 146 8.68 -12.47 -12.58
C GLY A 146 8.60 -11.00 -12.23
N LEU A 147 9.68 -10.29 -12.58
CA LEU A 147 9.70 -8.84 -12.67
C LEU A 147 9.19 -8.45 -14.05
N TYR A 148 8.14 -7.64 -14.10
CA TYR A 148 7.64 -7.06 -15.33
C TYR A 148 8.09 -5.61 -15.42
N ALA A 149 8.42 -5.12 -16.62
CA ALA A 149 8.61 -3.69 -16.86
C ALA A 149 7.73 -3.20 -17.99
N ARG A 150 7.29 -1.95 -17.88
CA ARG A 150 6.52 -1.28 -18.92
C ARG A 150 7.45 -0.66 -19.95
N VAL A 151 7.50 -1.25 -21.14
CA VAL A 151 8.32 -0.80 -22.28
C VAL A 151 7.38 -0.47 -23.44
N ASN A 152 7.44 0.76 -23.96
CA ASN A 152 6.57 1.23 -25.04
C ASN A 152 5.07 0.96 -24.76
N ASP A 153 4.59 1.39 -23.59
CA ASP A 153 3.23 1.17 -23.09
C ASP A 153 2.80 -0.30 -22.88
N THR A 154 3.68 -1.27 -23.09
CA THR A 154 3.40 -2.70 -22.94
C THR A 154 4.16 -3.28 -21.75
N TRP A 155 3.48 -4.08 -20.93
CA TRP A 155 4.15 -4.86 -19.88
C TRP A 155 4.88 -6.04 -20.49
N THR A 156 6.18 -6.10 -20.26
CA THR A 156 7.06 -7.16 -20.75
C THR A 156 7.71 -7.83 -19.54
N ASP A 157 7.75 -9.16 -19.53
CA ASP A 157 8.54 -9.89 -18.54
C ASP A 157 10.01 -9.51 -18.72
N GLN A 158 10.63 -9.03 -17.65
CA GLN A 158 12.03 -8.66 -17.53
C GLN A 158 12.74 -9.50 -16.49
N SER A 159 12.13 -10.60 -16.04
CA SER A 159 12.61 -11.37 -14.91
C SER A 159 14.08 -11.76 -15.10
N PRO A 160 15.01 -11.20 -14.30
CA PRO A 160 16.41 -11.63 -14.31
C PRO A 160 16.62 -12.87 -13.44
N LEU A 161 15.51 -13.44 -12.94
CA LEU A 161 15.52 -14.51 -11.97
C LEU A 161 15.95 -15.80 -12.65
N ARG A 162 16.85 -16.51 -11.99
CA ARG A 162 17.22 -17.88 -12.32
C ARG A 162 16.31 -18.84 -11.55
N ASP A 163 16.35 -20.12 -11.93
CA ASP A 163 15.62 -21.16 -11.22
C ASP A 163 15.95 -21.16 -9.72
N GLY A 164 14.89 -21.12 -8.90
CA GLY A 164 15.01 -21.06 -7.44
C GLY A 164 15.27 -19.68 -6.84
N GLU A 165 15.48 -18.65 -7.67
CA GLU A 165 15.59 -17.27 -7.18
C GLU A 165 14.21 -16.66 -6.90
N ALA A 166 14.16 -15.73 -5.95
CA ALA A 166 12.95 -14.96 -5.63
C ALA A 166 13.32 -13.52 -5.31
N ILE A 167 12.51 -12.57 -5.76
CA ILE A 167 12.64 -11.17 -5.37
C ILE A 167 12.18 -11.06 -3.91
N LEU A 168 13.04 -10.52 -3.05
CA LEU A 168 12.73 -10.21 -1.65
C LEU A 168 12.14 -8.82 -1.51
N ASP A 169 12.71 -7.86 -2.25
CA ASP A 169 12.22 -6.48 -2.30
C ASP A 169 12.77 -5.76 -3.54
N LEU A 170 12.16 -4.64 -3.89
CA LEU A 170 12.52 -3.78 -5.00
C LEU A 170 12.30 -2.31 -4.58
N THR A 171 13.20 -1.41 -4.95
CA THR A 171 13.04 0.01 -4.57
C THR A 171 13.66 0.95 -5.61
N PRO A 172 13.08 2.15 -5.83
CA PRO A 172 13.71 3.19 -6.64
C PRO A 172 15.08 3.59 -6.07
N TRP A 173 16.07 3.75 -6.93
CA TRP A 173 17.43 4.06 -6.51
C TRP A 173 18.20 4.86 -7.58
N GLY A 174 18.58 6.09 -7.23
CA GLY A 174 19.21 7.01 -8.17
C GLY A 174 18.26 7.53 -9.26
N ASP A 175 18.83 8.15 -10.29
CA ASP A 175 18.08 8.82 -11.36
C ASP A 175 17.51 7.83 -12.40
N GLY A 176 16.30 7.33 -12.12
CA GLY A 176 15.55 6.44 -13.02
C GLY A 176 16.11 5.02 -13.05
N ARG A 177 16.60 4.53 -11.92
CA ARG A 177 16.96 3.14 -11.75
C ARG A 177 16.20 2.55 -10.56
N MET A 178 16.15 1.23 -10.56
CA MET A 178 15.57 0.40 -9.54
C MET A 178 16.63 -0.58 -9.06
N ILE A 179 16.54 -1.01 -7.82
CA ILE A 179 17.37 -2.08 -7.28
C ILE A 179 16.49 -3.14 -6.61
N ALA A 180 16.70 -4.40 -6.96
CA ALA A 180 16.07 -5.53 -6.25
C ALA A 180 17.07 -6.21 -5.33
N ALA A 181 16.57 -6.65 -4.18
CA ALA A 181 17.14 -7.75 -3.42
C ALA A 181 16.58 -9.08 -3.94
N ILE A 182 17.46 -9.99 -4.36
CA ILE A 182 17.08 -11.29 -4.89
C ILE A 182 17.67 -12.37 -4.00
N ARG A 183 16.80 -13.19 -3.41
CA ARG A 183 17.19 -14.44 -2.75
C ARG A 183 17.66 -15.42 -3.80
N MET A 184 18.83 -16.00 -3.60
CA MET A 184 19.36 -17.06 -4.45
C MET A 184 18.81 -18.43 -4.05
N ALA A 185 19.05 -19.46 -4.88
CA ALA A 185 18.70 -20.84 -4.52
C ALA A 185 19.49 -21.35 -3.30
N GLU A 186 20.74 -20.90 -3.17
CA GLU A 186 21.57 -21.04 -1.98
C GLU A 186 21.20 -19.98 -0.93
N PRO A 187 21.56 -20.13 0.36
CA PRO A 187 21.26 -19.15 1.41
C PRO A 187 22.09 -17.86 1.25
N ASP A 188 21.85 -17.16 0.14
CA ASP A 188 22.55 -15.97 -0.32
C ASP A 188 21.55 -14.95 -0.87
N VAL A 189 21.99 -13.70 -0.95
CA VAL A 189 21.24 -12.59 -1.52
C VAL A 189 22.15 -11.88 -2.51
N ARG A 190 21.61 -11.51 -3.67
CA ARG A 190 22.28 -10.61 -4.61
C ARG A 190 21.43 -9.41 -4.89
N PHE A 191 22.08 -8.29 -5.18
CA PHE A 191 21.41 -7.09 -5.63
C PHE A 191 21.56 -6.95 -7.15
N VAL A 192 20.50 -6.49 -7.80
CA VAL A 192 20.46 -6.29 -9.25
C VAL A 192 19.87 -4.93 -9.56
N LEU A 193 20.54 -4.19 -10.45
CA LEU A 193 20.01 -2.95 -10.98
C LEU A 193 19.12 -3.20 -12.19
N PHE A 194 18.00 -2.48 -12.22
CA PHE A 194 17.12 -2.40 -13.38
C PHE A 194 17.03 -0.96 -13.81
N SER A 195 17.45 -0.68 -15.04
CA SER A 195 17.20 0.61 -15.66
C SER A 195 17.40 0.55 -17.16
N SER A 196 16.89 1.55 -17.87
CA SER A 196 17.25 1.77 -19.28
C SER A 196 18.62 2.43 -19.46
N LYS A 197 19.27 2.89 -18.37
CA LYS A 197 20.59 3.53 -18.42
C LYS A 197 21.68 2.48 -18.18
N PRO A 198 22.57 2.21 -19.15
CA PRO A 198 23.68 1.30 -18.94
C PRO A 198 24.68 1.86 -17.91
N GLY A 199 25.26 0.97 -17.09
CA GLY A 199 26.31 1.30 -16.13
C GLY A 199 25.81 1.68 -14.73
N GLY A 200 26.76 1.85 -13.80
CA GLY A 200 26.52 2.11 -12.38
C GLY A 200 27.17 1.06 -11.48
N VAL A 201 27.54 1.47 -10.27
CA VAL A 201 28.04 0.55 -9.26
C VAL A 201 26.84 -0.13 -8.61
N VAL A 202 26.68 -1.43 -8.79
CA VAL A 202 25.66 -2.19 -8.06
C VAL A 202 26.16 -2.36 -6.61
N PRO A 203 25.45 -1.86 -5.60
CA PRO A 203 25.79 -2.19 -4.22
C PRO A 203 25.65 -3.70 -4.04
N GLY A 204 26.57 -4.32 -3.32
CA GLY A 204 26.51 -5.73 -2.94
C GLY A 204 26.13 -5.86 -1.48
N PRO A 205 25.45 -6.96 -1.08
CA PRO A 205 25.18 -7.22 0.32
C PRO A 205 26.46 -7.28 1.16
N GLY A 206 26.33 -6.94 2.44
CA GLY A 206 27.43 -6.95 3.40
C GLY A 206 28.08 -8.31 3.53
N LYS A 207 29.42 -8.32 3.65
CA LYS A 207 30.14 -9.55 3.97
C LYS A 207 29.81 -9.98 5.41
N PRO A 208 29.73 -11.29 5.68
CA PRO A 208 29.67 -11.81 7.04
C PRO A 208 30.85 -11.31 7.88
N THR A 209 30.62 -11.03 9.16
CA THR A 209 31.70 -10.83 10.15
C THR A 209 32.27 -12.18 10.61
N PRO A 210 33.43 -12.25 11.30
CA PRO A 210 33.96 -13.50 11.85
C PRO A 210 32.97 -14.22 12.78
N GLU A 211 32.14 -13.47 13.52
CA GLU A 211 31.09 -14.03 14.38
C GLU A 211 30.00 -14.76 13.57
N GLN A 212 29.83 -14.38 12.31
CA GLN A 212 28.89 -14.93 11.34
C GLN A 212 29.50 -16.04 10.47
N ASP A 213 30.57 -16.69 10.93
CA ASP A 213 31.18 -17.84 10.24
C ASP A 213 30.11 -18.87 9.85
N GLY A 214 30.09 -19.23 8.56
CA GLY A 214 29.09 -20.11 7.93
C GLY A 214 27.96 -19.40 7.17
N CYS A 215 27.84 -18.08 7.27
CA CYS A 215 26.90 -17.29 6.46
C CYS A 215 27.55 -16.85 5.13
N THR A 216 26.80 -16.80 4.03
CA THR A 216 27.29 -16.26 2.75
C THR A 216 27.23 -14.73 2.71
N VAL A 217 26.18 -14.18 3.30
CA VAL A 217 25.92 -12.73 3.44
C VAL A 217 25.50 -12.40 4.87
N ARG A 218 25.63 -11.12 5.23
CA ARG A 218 25.34 -10.66 6.59
C ARG A 218 23.85 -10.77 6.95
N MET A 219 22.96 -10.40 6.03
CA MET A 219 21.51 -10.53 6.20
C MET A 219 21.06 -11.96 5.90
N GLU A 220 20.09 -12.46 6.67
CA GLU A 220 19.48 -13.76 6.44
C GLU A 220 18.64 -13.78 5.16
N SER A 221 19.02 -14.61 4.20
CA SER A 221 18.31 -14.74 2.92
C SER A 221 16.95 -15.45 3.03
N GLY A 222 16.73 -16.23 4.09
CA GLY A 222 15.49 -16.96 4.34
C GLY A 222 14.36 -16.10 4.93
N ARG A 223 14.65 -14.86 5.31
CA ARG A 223 13.70 -13.90 5.89
C ARG A 223 13.52 -12.68 4.98
N SER A 224 12.54 -11.87 5.30
CA SER A 224 12.28 -10.61 4.59
C SER A 224 13.49 -9.68 4.74
N ILE A 225 13.94 -9.12 3.61
CA ILE A 225 14.82 -7.96 3.56
C ILE A 225 13.97 -6.84 2.99
N ARG A 226 14.03 -5.66 3.58
CA ARG A 226 13.37 -4.47 3.02
C ARG A 226 14.39 -3.43 2.61
N LEU A 227 14.20 -2.82 1.44
CA LEU A 227 15.09 -1.85 0.80
C LEU A 227 14.39 -0.49 0.65
N ALA A 228 15.14 0.58 0.90
CA ALA A 228 14.73 1.92 0.53
C ALA A 228 15.90 2.67 -0.11
N GLY A 229 15.72 3.08 -1.36
CA GLY A 229 16.69 3.89 -2.08
C GLY A 229 16.29 5.36 -2.15
N THR A 230 17.26 6.22 -2.43
CA THR A 230 17.04 7.66 -2.63
C THR A 230 17.46 8.09 -4.05
N PRO A 231 16.98 9.24 -4.55
CA PRO A 231 17.49 9.83 -5.80
C PRO A 231 18.99 10.12 -5.77
N SER A 232 19.53 10.38 -4.57
CA SER A 232 20.95 10.62 -4.36
C SER A 232 21.83 9.37 -4.37
N GLU A 233 21.28 8.20 -4.73
CA GLU A 233 21.97 6.90 -4.76
C GLU A 233 22.38 6.35 -3.37
N HIS A 234 21.85 6.90 -2.28
CA HIS A 234 21.91 6.21 -0.99
C HIS A 234 20.91 5.04 -0.99
N LEU A 235 21.32 3.91 -0.45
CA LEU A 235 20.47 2.73 -0.23
C LEU A 235 20.48 2.37 1.24
N PHE A 236 19.33 2.00 1.75
CA PHE A 236 19.12 1.49 3.09
C PHE A 236 18.46 0.13 3.01
N ALA A 237 18.85 -0.78 3.90
CA ALA A 237 18.22 -2.07 4.05
C ALA A 237 17.98 -2.38 5.52
N ILE A 238 16.88 -3.07 5.80
CA ILE A 238 16.63 -3.70 7.10
C ILE A 238 16.46 -5.21 6.92
N GLY A 239 16.90 -5.96 7.92
CA GLY A 239 16.86 -7.41 7.89
C GLY A 239 17.14 -8.02 9.26
N THR A 240 17.31 -9.34 9.28
CA THR A 240 17.85 -10.07 10.43
C THR A 240 19.25 -10.57 10.12
N GLU A 241 20.12 -10.56 11.11
CA GLU A 241 21.45 -11.14 10.97
C GLU A 241 21.37 -12.66 10.83
N CYS A 242 22.08 -13.22 9.84
CA CYS A 242 22.01 -14.63 9.47
C CYS A 242 22.13 -15.62 10.65
N LYS A 243 23.05 -15.37 11.61
CA LYS A 243 23.33 -16.29 12.71
C LYS A 243 22.64 -15.92 14.02
N THR A 244 22.79 -14.67 14.46
CA THR A 244 22.26 -14.23 15.76
C THR A 244 20.77 -13.93 15.72
N LYS A 245 20.19 -13.79 14.52
CA LYS A 245 18.80 -13.36 14.29
C LYS A 245 18.49 -11.98 14.86
N LYS A 246 19.52 -11.19 15.16
CA LYS A 246 19.36 -9.81 15.62
C LYS A 246 18.87 -8.92 14.49
N PRO A 247 17.98 -7.96 14.77
CA PRO A 247 17.61 -6.94 13.79
C PRO A 247 18.84 -6.12 13.40
N ILE A 248 19.05 -5.94 12.09
CA ILE A 248 20.16 -5.16 11.56
C ILE A 248 19.68 -4.16 10.52
N THR A 249 20.46 -3.10 10.36
CA THR A 249 20.39 -2.19 9.22
C THR A 249 21.66 -2.33 8.39
N GLU A 250 21.57 -2.01 7.12
CA GLU A 250 22.72 -1.78 6.26
C GLU A 250 22.49 -0.56 5.39
N ARG A 251 23.55 0.20 5.15
CA ARG A 251 23.49 1.45 4.39
C ARG A 251 24.62 1.55 3.39
N TRP A 252 24.32 1.96 2.17
CA TRP A 252 25.30 2.19 1.12
C TRP A 252 25.33 3.66 0.74
N GLU A 253 26.53 4.23 0.75
CA GLU A 253 26.80 5.54 0.16
C GLU A 253 26.75 5.45 -1.38
N PRO A 254 26.56 6.60 -2.07
CA PRO A 254 26.61 6.66 -3.52
C PRO A 254 27.90 6.04 -4.05
N LYS A 255 27.76 5.19 -5.06
CA LYS A 255 28.88 4.46 -5.71
C LYS A 255 29.62 3.47 -4.79
N SER A 256 29.13 3.20 -3.59
CA SER A 256 29.73 2.17 -2.74
C SER A 256 29.25 0.77 -3.12
N VAL A 257 30.20 -0.15 -3.30
CA VAL A 257 29.90 -1.58 -3.47
C VAL A 257 29.53 -2.22 -2.13
N ARG A 258 30.00 -1.68 -1.01
CA ARG A 258 29.83 -2.29 0.32
C ARG A 258 29.05 -1.38 1.25
N GLY A 259 28.12 -1.96 1.97
CA GLY A 259 27.34 -1.25 2.95
C GLY A 259 28.04 -1.21 4.31
N THR A 260 27.62 -0.27 5.14
CA THR A 260 27.90 -0.24 6.56
C THR A 260 26.70 -0.85 7.26
N ALA A 261 26.91 -2.00 7.89
CA ALA A 261 25.86 -2.72 8.60
C ALA A 261 26.03 -2.62 10.12
N GLU A 262 24.92 -2.40 10.81
CA GLU A 262 24.84 -2.13 12.24
C GLU A 262 23.73 -2.99 12.87
N VAL A 263 23.99 -3.51 14.07
CA VAL A 263 22.96 -4.17 14.88
C VAL A 263 22.10 -3.11 15.55
N LEU A 264 20.79 -3.21 15.41
CA LEU A 264 19.87 -2.24 15.99
C LEU A 264 19.67 -2.48 17.48
N ALA A 265 20.31 -1.65 18.29
CA ALA A 265 20.04 -1.62 19.72
C ALA A 265 18.59 -1.18 19.99
N GLY A 266 17.91 -1.83 20.94
CA GLY A 266 16.55 -1.50 21.35
C GLY A 266 15.44 -2.25 20.61
N VAL A 267 15.76 -3.00 19.54
CA VAL A 267 14.81 -3.92 18.89
C VAL A 267 15.07 -5.34 19.42
N PRO A 268 14.05 -6.06 19.93
CA PRO A 268 14.23 -7.43 20.43
C PRO A 268 14.78 -8.39 19.38
N ASP A 269 15.61 -9.34 19.82
CA ASP A 269 16.09 -10.44 18.98
C ASP A 269 14.90 -11.22 18.39
N GLY A 270 14.99 -11.56 17.10
CA GLY A 270 13.93 -12.25 16.38
C GLY A 270 12.76 -11.38 15.93
N ALA A 271 12.79 -10.05 16.14
CA ALA A 271 11.84 -9.15 15.52
C ALA A 271 11.96 -9.21 13.98
N ASP A 272 10.81 -9.27 13.31
CA ASP A 272 10.73 -9.38 11.86
C ASP A 272 10.72 -7.98 11.22
N PRO A 273 11.53 -7.74 10.17
CA PRO A 273 11.46 -6.49 9.42
C PRO A 273 10.13 -6.43 8.67
N VAL A 274 9.46 -5.29 8.80
CA VAL A 274 8.14 -5.05 8.20
C VAL A 274 8.31 -4.29 6.91
N ASP A 275 8.93 -3.11 6.99
CA ASP A 275 8.94 -2.12 5.91
C ASP A 275 10.02 -1.05 6.16
N THR A 276 10.47 -0.34 5.11
CA THR A 276 11.52 0.69 5.21
C THR A 276 11.30 1.82 4.21
N ILE A 277 11.62 3.05 4.62
CA ILE A 277 11.57 4.22 3.76
C ILE A 277 12.84 5.06 3.92
N ALA A 278 13.23 5.73 2.84
CA ALA A 278 14.34 6.67 2.82
C ALA A 278 13.88 7.98 2.20
N LEU A 279 13.88 9.05 3.00
CA LEU A 279 13.53 10.39 2.55
C LEU A 279 14.74 11.11 1.97
N ALA A 280 15.91 10.89 2.58
CA ALA A 280 17.18 11.52 2.24
C ALA A 280 18.37 10.66 2.69
N ALA A 281 19.58 11.11 2.39
CA ALA A 281 20.83 10.50 2.87
C ALA A 281 20.93 10.46 4.42
N ASP A 282 20.29 11.43 5.07
CA ASP A 282 20.31 11.67 6.51
C ASP A 282 18.97 11.42 7.20
N GLU A 283 18.00 10.85 6.49
CA GLU A 283 16.66 10.60 7.04
C GLU A 283 16.06 9.34 6.41
N ALA A 284 16.02 8.26 7.19
CA ALA A 284 15.41 6.99 6.82
C ALA A 284 14.75 6.33 8.03
N TYR A 285 13.77 5.46 7.77
CA TYR A 285 13.02 4.75 8.81
C TYR A 285 12.93 3.27 8.47
N GLY A 286 13.14 2.41 9.45
CA GLY A 286 12.92 0.97 9.35
C GLY A 286 11.92 0.50 10.41
N ALA A 287 10.91 -0.26 10.00
CA ALA A 287 9.90 -0.82 10.89
C ALA A 287 10.16 -2.31 11.17
N PHE A 288 9.95 -2.71 12.43
CA PHE A 288 10.08 -4.09 12.87
C PHE A 288 8.89 -4.48 13.73
N ASN A 289 8.53 -5.76 13.74
CA ASN A 289 7.53 -6.33 14.64
C ASN A 289 8.16 -7.45 15.46
N ALA A 290 8.04 -7.34 16.79
CA ALA A 290 8.15 -8.49 17.67
C ALA A 290 6.77 -9.15 17.82
N LYS A 291 6.66 -10.09 18.78
CA LYS A 291 5.42 -10.84 19.03
C LYS A 291 4.20 -9.91 19.19
N ASP A 292 4.30 -8.99 20.15
CA ASP A 292 3.18 -8.15 20.59
C ASP A 292 3.43 -6.64 20.39
N ASP A 293 4.64 -6.24 19.97
CA ASP A 293 5.05 -4.84 19.85
C ASP A 293 5.65 -4.54 18.47
N GLY A 294 5.46 -3.31 18.01
CA GLY A 294 6.15 -2.76 16.84
C GLY A 294 7.23 -1.75 17.25
N PHE A 295 8.28 -1.67 16.45
CA PHE A 295 9.44 -0.81 16.66
C PHE A 295 9.72 0.01 15.41
N LEU A 296 10.18 1.23 15.60
CA LEU A 296 10.60 2.13 14.55
C LEU A 296 12.06 2.52 14.79
N ALA A 297 12.93 2.16 13.85
CA ALA A 297 14.31 2.61 13.79
C ALA A 297 14.40 3.85 12.90
N THR A 298 15.03 4.92 13.38
CA THR A 298 15.24 6.18 12.65
C THR A 298 16.73 6.40 12.44
N TRP A 299 17.10 6.71 11.20
CA TRP A 299 18.43 7.19 10.82
C TRP A 299 18.43 8.71 10.79
N ASP A 300 19.35 9.33 11.54
CA ASP A 300 19.50 10.79 11.66
C ASP A 300 20.73 11.36 10.90
N GLY A 301 21.27 10.58 9.97
CA GLY A 301 22.52 10.92 9.26
C GLY A 301 23.79 10.54 10.00
N LYS A 302 23.70 10.10 11.27
CA LYS A 302 24.86 9.71 12.07
C LYS A 302 24.71 8.33 12.67
N ALA A 303 23.54 8.01 13.23
CA ALA A 303 23.30 6.73 13.88
C ALA A 303 21.83 6.31 13.73
N TRP A 304 21.62 5.00 13.82
CA TRP A 304 20.28 4.45 14.00
C TRP A 304 19.84 4.51 15.46
N LYS A 305 18.58 4.90 15.69
CA LYS A 305 17.93 4.83 17.00
C LYS A 305 16.60 4.13 16.86
N ALA A 306 16.38 3.09 17.65
CA ALA A 306 15.11 2.39 17.67
C ALA A 306 14.29 2.75 18.91
N GLU A 307 12.98 2.92 18.71
CA GLU A 307 12.01 3.14 19.77
C GLU A 307 10.73 2.34 19.51
N ALA A 308 9.84 2.28 20.50
CA ALA A 308 8.52 1.67 20.32
C ALA A 308 7.73 2.48 19.29
N ALA A 309 7.16 1.81 18.29
CA ALA A 309 6.45 2.49 17.22
C ALA A 309 5.16 3.14 17.78
N PRO A 310 4.87 4.41 17.45
CA PRO A 310 3.70 5.13 17.97
C PRO A 310 2.38 4.49 17.51
N CYS A 311 2.41 3.88 16.33
CA CYS A 311 1.35 3.11 15.69
C CYS A 311 1.17 1.69 16.28
N GLY A 312 1.97 1.28 17.26
CA GLY A 312 1.92 -0.07 17.83
C GLY A 312 2.52 -1.11 16.89
N LYS A 313 1.90 -2.29 16.75
CA LYS A 313 2.36 -3.30 15.79
C LYS A 313 2.21 -2.74 14.38
N VAL A 314 3.34 -2.60 13.68
CA VAL A 314 3.43 -1.88 12.41
C VAL A 314 2.87 -2.76 11.29
N ALA A 315 1.94 -2.21 10.51
CA ALA A 315 1.46 -2.83 9.28
C ALA A 315 2.25 -2.33 8.06
N SER A 316 2.53 -1.03 8.00
CA SER A 316 3.36 -0.42 6.95
C SER A 316 3.89 0.94 7.39
N ILE A 317 4.98 1.38 6.75
CA ILE A 317 5.46 2.77 6.83
C ILE A 317 5.67 3.30 5.43
N PHE A 318 5.34 4.58 5.21
CA PHE A 318 5.51 5.17 3.89
C PHE A 318 5.79 6.67 3.95
N ALA A 319 6.26 7.21 2.84
CA ALA A 319 6.52 8.63 2.68
C ALA A 319 5.60 9.23 1.63
N SER A 320 5.03 10.40 1.92
CA SER A 320 4.36 11.21 0.91
C SER A 320 5.35 11.98 0.03
N PRO A 321 4.93 12.37 -1.17
CA PRO A 321 5.64 13.24 -2.09
C PRO A 321 6.32 14.51 -1.52
N ASP A 322 5.84 15.06 -0.41
CA ASP A 322 6.36 16.25 0.28
C ASP A 322 7.31 15.92 1.44
N GLY A 323 7.59 14.62 1.66
CA GLY A 323 8.51 14.14 2.69
C GLY A 323 7.87 13.94 4.06
N ALA A 324 6.54 13.99 4.20
CA ALA A 324 5.92 13.52 5.43
C ALA A 324 5.94 11.99 5.50
N SER A 325 6.32 11.45 6.65
CA SER A 325 6.31 10.02 6.93
C SER A 325 5.01 9.61 7.57
N TRP A 326 4.59 8.37 7.35
CA TRP A 326 3.35 7.81 7.83
C TRP A 326 3.60 6.43 8.39
N CYS A 327 2.87 6.08 9.45
CA CYS A 327 2.84 4.73 9.99
C CYS A 327 1.40 4.25 10.14
N VAL A 328 1.13 3.06 9.62
CA VAL A 328 -0.11 2.33 9.84
C VAL A 328 0.19 1.21 10.84
N GLY A 329 -0.60 1.09 11.90
CA GLY A 329 -0.48 -0.01 12.84
C GLY A 329 -1.76 -0.24 13.64
N ASP A 330 -1.69 -1.16 14.59
CA ASP A 330 -2.86 -1.54 15.39
C ASP A 330 -3.37 -0.45 16.34
N LYS A 331 -2.57 0.58 16.65
CA LYS A 331 -2.99 1.77 17.40
C LYS A 331 -3.56 2.89 16.51
N GLY A 332 -3.60 2.69 15.19
CA GLY A 332 -4.19 3.61 14.22
C GLY A 332 -3.20 4.14 13.18
N LEU A 333 -3.55 5.28 12.58
CA LEU A 333 -2.73 5.99 11.61
C LEU A 333 -1.97 7.12 12.29
N PHE A 334 -0.68 7.23 12.01
CA PHE A 334 0.19 8.29 12.52
C PHE A 334 0.92 8.97 11.36
N SER A 335 1.13 10.27 11.48
CA SER A 335 1.89 11.09 10.54
C SER A 335 3.06 11.77 11.24
N HIS A 336 4.13 12.01 10.49
CA HIS A 336 5.33 12.69 10.96
C HIS A 336 5.77 13.66 9.87
N LYS A 337 5.48 14.94 10.09
CA LYS A 337 6.02 16.02 9.24
C LYS A 337 7.54 16.06 9.43
N LYS A 338 8.30 16.37 8.37
CA LYS A 338 9.77 16.41 8.41
C LYS A 338 10.29 17.22 9.62
N GLY A 339 11.13 16.59 10.43
CA GLY A 339 11.68 17.17 11.67
C GLY A 339 10.67 17.40 12.82
N GLY A 340 9.45 16.90 12.70
CA GLY A 340 8.39 17.02 13.70
C GLY A 340 8.35 15.84 14.68
N ALA A 341 7.21 15.68 15.35
CA ALA A 341 6.90 14.50 16.16
C ALA A 341 5.79 13.69 15.48
N TRP A 342 5.73 12.39 15.78
CA TRP A 342 4.64 11.54 15.34
C TRP A 342 3.32 12.00 15.96
N THR A 343 2.33 12.25 15.13
CA THR A 343 1.00 12.73 15.52
C THR A 343 -0.04 11.74 15.04
N LYS A 344 -0.95 11.35 15.95
CA LYS A 344 -2.07 10.46 15.59
C LYS A 344 -3.03 11.20 14.67
N VAL A 345 -3.47 10.52 13.61
CA VAL A 345 -4.42 11.04 12.64
C VAL A 345 -5.78 10.44 12.92
N ASP A 346 -6.77 11.31 13.11
CA ASP A 346 -8.15 10.89 13.33
C ASP A 346 -8.75 10.35 12.02
N VAL A 347 -9.28 9.14 12.11
CA VAL A 347 -10.00 8.46 11.04
C VAL A 347 -11.38 8.04 11.55
N PRO A 348 -12.38 7.88 10.68
CA PRO A 348 -13.66 7.31 11.07
C PRO A 348 -13.53 5.94 11.74
N ALA A 349 -14.58 5.51 12.44
CA ALA A 349 -14.60 4.22 13.13
C ALA A 349 -14.19 3.06 12.19
N GLY A 350 -13.14 2.35 12.58
CA GLY A 350 -12.54 1.23 11.86
C GLY A 350 -11.04 1.16 12.12
N LYS A 351 -10.43 -0.01 11.90
CA LYS A 351 -8.98 -0.21 12.02
C LYS A 351 -8.30 0.12 10.69
N PRO A 352 -7.35 1.08 10.63
CA PRO A 352 -6.51 1.29 9.47
C PRO A 352 -5.75 0.01 9.11
N THR A 353 -5.89 -0.46 7.87
CA THR A 353 -5.17 -1.64 7.36
C THR A 353 -4.15 -1.28 6.29
N SER A 354 -4.29 -0.13 5.63
CA SER A 354 -3.39 0.39 4.60
C SER A 354 -3.68 1.89 4.42
N ALA A 355 -2.70 2.66 3.96
CA ALA A 355 -2.90 4.07 3.65
C ALA A 355 -1.95 4.57 2.56
N TRP A 356 -2.31 5.66 1.89
CA TRP A 356 -1.48 6.38 0.93
C TRP A 356 -1.68 7.87 1.11
N ALA A 357 -0.60 8.64 1.11
CA ALA A 357 -0.69 10.09 1.24
C ALA A 357 -0.09 10.79 0.03
N LYS A 358 -0.85 11.74 -0.51
CA LYS A 358 -0.38 12.66 -1.55
C LYS A 358 0.56 13.71 -0.96
N ASP A 359 0.26 14.13 0.26
CA ASP A 359 0.99 15.12 1.04
C ASP A 359 0.60 14.96 2.52
N ALA A 360 1.15 15.79 3.39
CA ALA A 360 0.95 15.70 4.84
C ALA A 360 -0.52 15.85 5.30
N ASP A 361 -1.40 16.42 4.46
CA ASP A 361 -2.79 16.74 4.85
C ASP A 361 -3.83 15.93 4.01
N ASN A 362 -3.41 15.29 2.92
CA ASN A 362 -4.25 14.49 2.03
C ASN A 362 -3.83 13.01 2.05
N VAL A 363 -4.55 12.20 2.84
CA VAL A 363 -4.34 10.76 2.99
C VAL A 363 -5.61 9.98 2.65
N TRP A 364 -5.40 8.83 2.01
CA TRP A 364 -6.39 7.80 1.74
C TRP A 364 -6.11 6.63 2.66
N VAL A 365 -7.14 6.15 3.33
CA VAL A 365 -7.01 5.11 4.36
C VAL A 365 -8.01 4.01 4.09
N VAL A 366 -7.52 2.78 4.10
CA VAL A 366 -8.38 1.60 4.09
C VAL A 366 -8.71 1.24 5.53
N LEU A 367 -9.99 1.19 5.86
CA LEU A 367 -10.51 0.81 7.17
C LEU A 367 -11.13 -0.58 7.10
N ASP A 368 -10.76 -1.45 8.04
CA ASP A 368 -11.25 -2.83 8.20
C ASP A 368 -11.11 -3.71 6.93
N GLY A 369 -10.31 -3.27 5.96
CA GLY A 369 -10.18 -3.88 4.64
C GLY A 369 -11.43 -3.78 3.76
N THR A 370 -12.43 -2.98 4.11
CA THR A 370 -13.69 -2.86 3.33
C THR A 370 -14.12 -1.43 3.07
N LYS A 371 -13.50 -0.41 3.67
CA LYS A 371 -13.91 0.98 3.47
C LYS A 371 -12.71 1.83 3.07
N LEU A 372 -12.90 2.70 2.08
CA LEU A 372 -11.92 3.69 1.71
C LEU A 372 -12.33 5.07 2.23
N TYR A 373 -11.50 5.62 3.10
CA TYR A 373 -11.62 6.96 3.62
C TYR A 373 -10.60 7.89 2.95
N ARG A 374 -10.95 9.17 2.78
CA ARG A 374 -10.04 10.23 2.33
C ARG A 374 -10.10 11.39 3.32
N SER A 375 -8.96 11.85 3.81
CA SER A 375 -8.86 13.07 4.62
C SER A 375 -8.98 14.34 3.77
N GLY A 376 -9.34 15.45 4.40
CA GLY A 376 -9.38 16.78 3.78
C GLY A 376 -10.68 17.55 4.02
N GLU A 377 -10.78 18.74 3.42
CA GLU A 377 -11.75 19.80 3.77
C GLU A 377 -13.24 19.48 3.49
N LYS A 378 -13.52 18.35 2.82
CA LYS A 378 -14.87 17.83 2.58
C LYS A 378 -14.88 16.33 2.75
N VAL A 379 -14.84 15.90 4.01
CA VAL A 379 -14.87 14.48 4.38
C VAL A 379 -16.18 13.86 3.88
N ALA A 380 -16.10 13.10 2.78
CA ALA A 380 -17.17 12.20 2.40
C ALA A 380 -17.21 11.01 3.37
N ALA A 381 -18.38 10.42 3.56
CA ALA A 381 -18.49 9.14 4.26
C ALA A 381 -17.54 8.11 3.61
N PRO A 382 -16.91 7.21 4.38
CA PRO A 382 -16.07 6.17 3.81
C PRO A 382 -16.79 5.41 2.71
N LEU A 383 -16.13 5.22 1.58
CA LEU A 383 -16.64 4.45 0.46
C LEU A 383 -16.58 2.97 0.80
N GLU A 384 -17.72 2.27 0.78
CA GLU A 384 -17.75 0.81 0.88
C GLU A 384 -17.15 0.18 -0.38
N LEU A 385 -16.19 -0.71 -0.17
CA LEU A 385 -15.49 -1.46 -1.19
C LEU A 385 -16.13 -2.85 -1.32
N PRO A 386 -16.22 -3.39 -2.55
CA PRO A 386 -16.74 -4.73 -2.75
C PRO A 386 -15.85 -5.79 -2.07
N LYS A 387 -16.43 -6.94 -1.74
CA LYS A 387 -15.65 -8.05 -1.19
C LYS A 387 -14.72 -8.61 -2.25
N ARG A 388 -13.50 -8.99 -1.85
CA ARG A 388 -12.50 -9.60 -2.74
C ARG A 388 -13.07 -10.76 -3.53
N THR A 389 -13.74 -11.70 -2.87
CA THR A 389 -14.34 -12.88 -3.52
C THR A 389 -15.35 -12.52 -4.61
N ASP A 390 -16.12 -11.46 -4.41
CA ASP A 390 -17.16 -11.04 -5.35
C ASP A 390 -16.53 -10.41 -6.59
N VAL A 391 -15.49 -9.62 -6.35
CA VAL A 391 -14.66 -8.99 -7.37
C VAL A 391 -13.93 -10.03 -8.21
N GLU A 392 -13.25 -10.99 -7.58
CA GLU A 392 -12.55 -12.08 -8.27
C GLU A 392 -13.51 -12.90 -9.14
N SER A 393 -14.71 -13.18 -8.63
CA SER A 393 -15.74 -13.89 -9.40
C SER A 393 -16.22 -13.08 -10.61
N ALA A 394 -16.48 -11.78 -10.43
CA ALA A 394 -16.90 -10.87 -11.51
C ALA A 394 -15.84 -10.73 -12.60
N LEU A 395 -14.57 -10.66 -12.22
CA LEU A 395 -13.46 -10.64 -13.17
C LEU A 395 -13.31 -11.93 -13.96
N GLN A 396 -13.38 -13.08 -13.27
CA GLN A 396 -13.24 -14.38 -13.92
C GLN A 396 -14.40 -14.67 -14.88
N LYS A 397 -15.62 -14.33 -14.49
CA LYS A 397 -16.83 -14.61 -15.28
C LYS A 397 -17.06 -13.59 -16.38
N ASP A 398 -17.00 -12.30 -16.04
CA ASP A 398 -17.53 -11.23 -16.90
C ASP A 398 -16.44 -10.25 -17.36
N ARG A 399 -15.21 -10.36 -16.81
CA ARG A 399 -14.10 -9.42 -17.04
C ARG A 399 -14.50 -7.97 -16.74
N ARG A 400 -15.27 -7.77 -15.66
CA ARG A 400 -15.85 -6.48 -15.25
C ARG A 400 -15.60 -6.16 -13.79
N TRP A 401 -15.73 -4.88 -13.51
CA TRP A 401 -15.51 -4.25 -12.21
C TRP A 401 -16.85 -4.04 -11.53
N LEU A 402 -16.98 -4.43 -10.27
CA LEU A 402 -18.17 -4.11 -9.48
C LEU A 402 -18.25 -2.59 -9.25
N ALA A 403 -19.44 -2.01 -9.37
CA ALA A 403 -19.62 -0.59 -9.16
C ALA A 403 -19.55 -0.24 -7.66
N THR A 404 -18.96 0.91 -7.38
CA THR A 404 -19.04 1.59 -6.07
C THR A 404 -19.74 2.93 -6.21
N ALA A 405 -19.99 3.63 -5.10
CA ALA A 405 -20.54 5.00 -5.17
C ALA A 405 -19.61 6.01 -5.87
N ALA A 406 -18.33 5.67 -6.06
CA ALA A 406 -17.38 6.45 -6.85
C ALA A 406 -17.47 6.18 -8.37
N CYS A 407 -18.31 5.25 -8.80
CA CYS A 407 -18.40 4.87 -10.21
C CYS A 407 -19.04 5.95 -11.07
N LYS A 408 -18.31 6.38 -12.11
CA LYS A 408 -18.77 7.38 -13.08
C LYS A 408 -19.78 6.84 -14.07
N ARG A 409 -19.72 5.54 -14.36
CA ARG A 409 -20.47 4.86 -15.43
C ARG A 409 -21.06 3.57 -14.88
N ILE A 410 -22.23 3.70 -14.26
CA ILE A 410 -22.87 2.59 -13.58
C ILE A 410 -23.72 1.83 -14.59
N PHE A 411 -23.48 0.53 -14.65
CA PHE A 411 -24.18 -0.39 -15.52
C PHE A 411 -24.79 -1.54 -14.72
N VAL A 412 -26.08 -1.79 -14.88
CA VAL A 412 -26.78 -2.91 -14.25
C VAL A 412 -26.95 -4.01 -15.28
N HIS A 413 -26.30 -5.15 -15.07
CA HIS A 413 -26.56 -6.36 -15.83
C HIS A 413 -27.80 -7.04 -15.27
N LEU A 414 -28.79 -7.29 -16.12
CA LEU A 414 -30.11 -7.77 -15.70
C LEU A 414 -30.29 -9.26 -16.03
N ALA A 415 -30.00 -9.68 -17.27
CA ALA A 415 -30.14 -11.08 -17.68
C ALA A 415 -29.28 -11.44 -18.89
N ALA A 416 -28.92 -12.72 -18.99
CA ALA A 416 -28.45 -13.31 -20.24
C ALA A 416 -29.65 -13.64 -21.14
N ILE A 417 -29.58 -13.27 -22.41
CA ILE A 417 -30.70 -13.38 -23.37
C ILE A 417 -30.40 -14.32 -24.55
N GLY A 418 -29.16 -14.75 -24.71
CA GLY A 418 -28.77 -15.68 -25.78
C GLY A 418 -27.26 -15.82 -25.95
N PRO A 419 -26.80 -16.57 -26.96
CA PRO A 419 -25.40 -16.63 -27.35
C PRO A 419 -24.94 -15.34 -28.07
N SER A 420 -23.64 -15.07 -28.02
CA SER A 420 -22.98 -14.01 -28.80
C SER A 420 -23.19 -14.20 -30.31
N GLY A 421 -23.32 -13.10 -31.06
CA GLY A 421 -23.61 -13.11 -32.50
C GLY A 421 -25.10 -13.25 -32.86
N GLY A 422 -25.99 -13.46 -31.88
CA GLY A 422 -27.44 -13.43 -32.08
C GLY A 422 -27.97 -12.06 -32.51
N GLN A 423 -29.18 -12.01 -33.05
CA GLN A 423 -29.84 -10.72 -33.29
C GLN A 423 -30.32 -10.15 -31.95
N ALA A 424 -29.81 -8.97 -31.58
CA ALA A 424 -30.26 -8.28 -30.38
C ALA A 424 -31.78 -8.02 -30.44
N PRO A 425 -32.57 -8.44 -29.42
CA PRO A 425 -34.00 -8.20 -29.42
C PRO A 425 -34.28 -6.69 -29.28
N LYS A 426 -35.39 -6.24 -29.86
CA LYS A 426 -35.84 -4.84 -29.73
C LYS A 426 -36.54 -4.54 -28.41
N SER A 427 -37.07 -5.57 -27.73
CA SER A 427 -37.76 -5.48 -26.43
C SER A 427 -37.52 -6.75 -25.63
N PHE A 428 -37.63 -6.67 -24.31
CA PHE A 428 -37.47 -7.83 -23.43
C PHE A 428 -38.51 -7.75 -22.31
N ALA A 429 -39.48 -8.66 -22.32
CA ALA A 429 -40.65 -8.60 -21.43
C ALA A 429 -40.28 -8.53 -19.95
N GLY A 430 -39.23 -9.24 -19.52
CA GLY A 430 -38.77 -9.19 -18.14
C GLY A 430 -38.25 -7.82 -17.69
N VAL A 431 -37.81 -6.98 -18.62
CA VAL A 431 -37.40 -5.59 -18.36
C VAL A 431 -38.64 -4.68 -18.36
N ASP A 432 -39.54 -4.83 -19.34
CA ASP A 432 -40.80 -4.09 -19.41
C ASP A 432 -41.64 -4.26 -18.12
N ASP A 433 -41.78 -5.50 -17.63
CA ASP A 433 -42.55 -5.84 -16.42
C ASP A 433 -41.99 -5.22 -15.14
N VAL A 434 -40.66 -5.05 -15.07
CA VAL A 434 -39.97 -4.45 -13.92
C VAL A 434 -40.12 -2.93 -13.93
N ILE A 435 -40.18 -2.34 -15.12
CA ILE A 435 -40.17 -0.89 -15.31
C ILE A 435 -41.57 -0.30 -15.27
N ALA A 436 -42.59 -1.01 -15.77
CA ALA A 436 -43.98 -0.54 -15.81
C ALA A 436 -44.56 -0.10 -14.45
N GLY A 437 -43.93 -0.48 -13.34
CA GLY A 437 -44.29 -0.06 -11.97
C GLY A 437 -43.36 0.97 -11.31
N ASN A 438 -42.33 1.47 -12.01
CA ASN A 438 -41.31 2.32 -11.39
C ASN A 438 -40.83 3.47 -12.31
N ALA A 439 -41.41 4.66 -12.12
CA ALA A 439 -41.07 5.87 -12.88
C ALA A 439 -39.58 6.23 -12.84
N LYS A 440 -38.87 5.96 -11.73
CA LYS A 440 -37.43 6.27 -11.61
C LYS A 440 -36.55 5.41 -12.52
N LEU A 441 -37.07 4.28 -13.00
CA LEU A 441 -36.37 3.40 -13.92
C LEU A 441 -36.59 3.78 -15.39
N HIS A 442 -37.50 4.72 -15.68
CA HIS A 442 -37.68 5.28 -17.03
C HIS A 442 -36.72 6.45 -17.29
N ASP A 443 -36.60 7.36 -16.32
CA ASP A 443 -35.90 8.62 -16.52
C ASP A 443 -34.38 8.45 -16.48
N ASN A 444 -33.69 8.88 -17.53
CA ASN A 444 -32.23 8.85 -17.64
C ASN A 444 -31.61 7.45 -17.56
N VAL A 445 -32.37 6.42 -17.92
CA VAL A 445 -31.88 5.04 -18.01
C VAL A 445 -31.78 4.63 -19.48
N GLU A 446 -30.61 4.16 -19.90
CA GLU A 446 -30.39 3.63 -21.25
C GLU A 446 -30.31 2.10 -21.21
N TYR A 447 -31.34 1.42 -21.70
CA TYR A 447 -31.36 -0.03 -21.83
C TYR A 447 -30.63 -0.47 -23.09
N VAL A 448 -29.70 -1.41 -22.94
CA VAL A 448 -28.84 -1.86 -24.03
C VAL A 448 -28.72 -3.38 -24.01
N VAL A 449 -28.44 -3.91 -25.20
CA VAL A 449 -27.97 -5.28 -25.37
C VAL A 449 -26.47 -5.22 -25.67
N GLU A 450 -25.70 -6.05 -24.97
CA GLU A 450 -24.26 -6.13 -25.13
C GLU A 450 -23.80 -7.58 -25.21
N GLU A 451 -22.60 -7.79 -25.76
CA GLU A 451 -21.97 -9.11 -25.83
C GLU A 451 -20.85 -9.21 -24.80
N ILE A 452 -20.91 -10.27 -23.99
CA ILE A 452 -19.91 -10.59 -22.96
C ILE A 452 -19.39 -11.99 -23.26
N GLY A 453 -18.22 -12.06 -23.91
CA GLY A 453 -17.66 -13.34 -24.32
C GLY A 453 -18.66 -14.13 -25.19
N PRO A 454 -19.10 -15.33 -24.78
CA PRO A 454 -20.02 -16.16 -25.55
C PRO A 454 -21.50 -15.82 -25.37
N THR A 455 -21.87 -14.83 -24.54
CA THR A 455 -23.28 -14.52 -24.24
C THR A 455 -23.69 -13.11 -24.67
N GLN A 456 -24.95 -12.97 -25.07
CA GLN A 456 -25.65 -11.69 -25.14
C GLN A 456 -26.39 -11.45 -23.84
N THR A 457 -26.30 -10.22 -23.37
CA THR A 457 -26.89 -9.80 -22.11
C THR A 457 -27.68 -8.52 -22.29
N VAL A 458 -28.76 -8.39 -21.53
CA VAL A 458 -29.52 -7.16 -21.39
C VAL A 458 -29.10 -6.47 -20.10
N GLY A 459 -28.90 -5.17 -20.18
CA GLY A 459 -28.63 -4.34 -19.02
C GLY A 459 -29.00 -2.89 -19.24
N ALA A 460 -28.63 -2.04 -18.29
CA ALA A 460 -29.02 -0.65 -18.27
C ALA A 460 -27.89 0.25 -17.76
N LYS A 461 -27.62 1.35 -18.48
CA LYS A 461 -26.84 2.45 -17.94
C LYS A 461 -27.73 3.29 -17.03
N VAL A 462 -27.27 3.58 -15.83
CA VAL A 462 -28.05 4.29 -14.81
C VAL A 462 -27.26 5.48 -14.25
N PRO A 463 -27.94 6.56 -13.82
CA PRO A 463 -27.26 7.81 -13.44
C PRO A 463 -26.65 7.77 -12.03
N SER A 464 -27.07 6.83 -11.17
CA SER A 464 -26.59 6.76 -9.80
C SER A 464 -26.63 5.33 -9.23
N MET A 465 -25.91 5.14 -8.12
CA MET A 465 -25.85 3.85 -7.42
C MET A 465 -27.19 3.51 -6.75
N GLU A 466 -27.95 4.51 -6.35
CA GLU A 466 -29.29 4.36 -5.78
C GLU A 466 -30.25 3.79 -6.82
N VAL A 467 -30.27 4.37 -8.04
CA VAL A 467 -31.08 3.86 -9.17
C VAL A 467 -30.62 2.44 -9.54
N ALA A 468 -29.32 2.17 -9.54
CA ALA A 468 -28.78 0.85 -9.82
C ALA A 468 -29.26 -0.22 -8.83
N LYS A 469 -29.22 0.09 -7.53
CA LYS A 469 -29.69 -0.79 -6.45
C LYS A 469 -31.21 -1.00 -6.51
N GLU A 470 -31.97 0.07 -6.77
CA GLU A 470 -33.42 0.00 -6.94
C GLU A 470 -33.81 -0.90 -8.11
N MET A 471 -33.16 -0.72 -9.26
CA MET A 471 -33.35 -1.57 -10.44
C MET A 471 -32.98 -3.03 -10.15
N ALA A 472 -31.83 -3.26 -9.51
CA ALA A 472 -31.38 -4.60 -9.21
C ALA A 472 -32.33 -5.34 -8.25
N ALA A 473 -32.86 -4.63 -7.25
CA ALA A 473 -33.84 -5.16 -6.32
C ALA A 473 -35.17 -5.48 -7.03
N ALA A 474 -35.67 -4.56 -7.87
CA ALA A 474 -36.92 -4.74 -8.61
C ALA A 474 -36.84 -5.95 -9.57
N PHE A 475 -35.72 -6.11 -10.26
CA PHE A 475 -35.50 -7.26 -11.15
C PHE A 475 -35.40 -8.58 -10.38
N LYS A 476 -34.65 -8.62 -9.26
CA LYS A 476 -34.56 -9.81 -8.39
C LYS A 476 -35.90 -10.20 -7.78
N ALA A 477 -36.77 -9.24 -7.46
CA ALA A 477 -38.10 -9.51 -6.93
C ALA A 477 -39.01 -10.23 -7.94
N LYS A 478 -38.84 -9.97 -9.24
CA LYS A 478 -39.57 -10.65 -10.33
C LYS A 478 -38.89 -11.94 -10.78
N ASN A 479 -37.56 -12.00 -10.67
CA ASN A 479 -36.75 -13.15 -11.08
C ASN A 479 -35.64 -13.40 -10.06
N ALA A 480 -35.94 -14.22 -9.05
CA ALA A 480 -35.03 -14.48 -7.93
C ALA A 480 -33.73 -15.18 -8.35
N THR A 481 -33.69 -15.85 -9.50
CA THR A 481 -32.51 -16.56 -10.02
C THR A 481 -31.71 -15.75 -11.04
N ALA A 482 -32.16 -14.54 -11.39
CA ALA A 482 -31.44 -13.69 -12.32
C ALA A 482 -30.07 -13.28 -11.75
N PRO A 483 -28.98 -13.40 -12.55
CA PRO A 483 -27.62 -13.05 -12.12
C PRO A 483 -27.39 -11.54 -12.17
N VAL A 484 -28.24 -10.79 -11.45
CA VAL A 484 -28.20 -9.33 -11.47
C VAL A 484 -26.98 -8.82 -10.72
N ALA A 485 -26.17 -8.03 -11.42
CA ALA A 485 -24.94 -7.44 -10.90
C ALA A 485 -24.81 -5.98 -11.37
N ILE A 486 -24.17 -5.16 -10.54
CA ILE A 486 -23.93 -3.74 -10.83
C ILE A 486 -22.44 -3.56 -11.08
N TYR A 487 -22.10 -3.12 -12.28
CA TYR A 487 -20.73 -2.95 -12.74
C TYR A 487 -20.40 -1.48 -12.97
N CYS A 488 -19.13 -1.13 -12.77
CA CYS A 488 -18.59 0.12 -13.29
C CYS A 488 -18.07 -0.16 -14.70
N HIS A 489 -18.85 0.19 -15.70
CA HIS A 489 -18.62 -0.25 -17.07
C HIS A 489 -19.27 0.71 -18.08
N GLU A 490 -18.56 0.98 -19.17
CA GLU A 490 -19.19 1.52 -20.38
C GLU A 490 -19.48 0.34 -21.32
N PRO A 491 -20.76 -0.07 -21.46
CA PRO A 491 -21.13 -1.21 -22.28
C PRO A 491 -20.80 -0.98 -23.75
N ILE A 492 -20.27 -2.01 -24.41
CA ILE A 492 -20.10 -2.02 -25.87
C ILE A 492 -21.44 -2.45 -26.47
N ALA A 493 -22.37 -1.50 -26.56
CA ALA A 493 -23.74 -1.77 -26.98
C ALA A 493 -23.79 -2.28 -28.43
N LYS A 494 -24.47 -3.41 -28.64
CA LYS A 494 -24.84 -3.93 -29.96
C LYS A 494 -26.16 -3.35 -30.47
N GLY A 495 -27.00 -2.91 -29.54
CA GLY A 495 -28.28 -2.29 -29.84
C GLY A 495 -28.87 -1.63 -28.60
N LYS A 496 -29.80 -0.70 -28.84
CA LYS A 496 -30.65 -0.14 -27.79
C LYS A 496 -31.89 -1.02 -27.64
N LEU A 497 -32.27 -1.30 -26.40
CA LEU A 497 -33.52 -1.98 -26.09
C LEU A 497 -34.61 -0.92 -25.93
N LEU A 498 -35.71 -1.08 -26.65
CA LEU A 498 -36.90 -0.26 -26.44
C LEU A 498 -37.66 -0.85 -25.26
N VAL A 499 -37.84 -0.03 -24.23
CA VAL A 499 -38.73 -0.32 -23.09
C VAL A 499 -40.07 0.32 -23.37
N LYS A 500 -41.14 -0.44 -23.18
CA LYS A 500 -42.52 0.01 -23.44
C LYS A 500 -43.16 0.75 -22.29
#